data_AF-A0A1S3NIJ8-F1
#
_entry.id   AF-A0A1S3NIJ8-F1
#
_cell.length_a   1.000
_cell.length_b   1.000
_cell.length_c   1.000
_cell.angle_alpha   90.00
_cell.angle_beta   90.00
_cell.angle_gamma   90.00
#
_symmetry.space_group_name_H-M   'P 1'
#
loop_
_entity.id
_entity.type
_entity.pdbx_description
1 polymer ?
#
loop_
_entity_poly.entity_id
_entity_poly.type
_entity_poly.pdbx_seq_one_letter_code
_entity_poly.pdbx_strand_id
1 'polypeptide(L)'
;MKMLGGPLTVTDANLALGRLLPSFFPRIFGPGEDEPLSSEETMEHFQQLTREINHFLSTNQSQSSANGSAHSNNSRVMSGKSEMSMEEVAMGFIRVANEAMCRPIRALTQAKGHDTSQHVLACFGGAGGQHACAIAQALGMKTVFIHK
;
A
#
# COMPACT_ATOMS: atom_id res chain seq x y z
N MET A 1 1.40 3.19 -18.24
CA MET A 1 0.56 3.48 -17.06
C MET A 1 -0.88 3.29 -17.52
N LYS A 2 -1.38 2.04 -17.58
CA LYS A 2 -2.63 1.70 -18.29
C LYS A 2 -3.78 1.57 -17.31
N MET A 3 -4.72 2.51 -17.36
CA MET A 3 -6.08 2.39 -16.79
C MET A 3 -7.02 2.11 -17.95
N LEU A 4 -7.28 0.83 -18.19
CA LEU A 4 -8.39 0.23 -18.95
C LEU A 4 -8.04 -1.26 -19.13
N GLY A 5 -8.34 -2.07 -18.11
CA GLY A 5 -8.19 -3.53 -18.12
C GLY A 5 -6.91 -4.15 -17.54
N GLY A 6 -6.07 -3.39 -16.83
CA GLY A 6 -4.89 -3.91 -16.11
C GLY A 6 -5.18 -4.28 -14.66
N PRO A 7 -4.24 -4.96 -13.95
CA PRO A 7 -4.39 -5.22 -12.51
C PRO A 7 -4.36 -3.92 -11.70
N LEU A 8 -5.04 -3.91 -10.54
CA LEU A 8 -5.02 -2.81 -9.58
C LEU A 8 -3.58 -2.38 -9.22
N THR A 9 -3.37 -1.08 -9.14
CA THR A 9 -2.08 -0.44 -8.86
C THR A 9 -2.10 0.39 -7.58
N VAL A 10 -0.93 0.91 -7.19
CA VAL A 10 -0.79 1.82 -6.04
C VAL A 10 -1.52 3.16 -6.29
N THR A 11 -1.60 3.60 -7.55
CA THR A 11 -2.36 4.80 -7.92
C THR A 11 -3.85 4.59 -7.67
N ASP A 12 -4.37 3.41 -8.01
CA ASP A 12 -5.77 3.05 -7.80
C ASP A 12 -6.11 2.98 -6.32
N ALA A 13 -5.19 2.43 -5.50
CA ALA A 13 -5.34 2.44 -4.05
C ALA A 13 -5.41 3.87 -3.50
N ASN A 14 -4.56 4.79 -3.96
CA ASN A 14 -4.64 6.19 -3.54
C ASN A 14 -5.93 6.86 -4.02
N LEU A 15 -6.45 6.49 -5.19
CA LEU A 15 -7.73 6.97 -5.70
C LEU A 15 -8.90 6.47 -4.84
N ALA A 16 -8.98 5.16 -4.58
CA ALA A 16 -10.01 4.54 -3.75
C ALA A 16 -10.04 5.09 -2.32
N LEU A 17 -8.87 5.44 -1.77
CA LEU A 17 -8.73 6.05 -0.45
C LEU A 17 -8.99 7.57 -0.42
N GLY A 18 -9.33 8.19 -1.56
CA GLY A 18 -9.56 9.63 -1.66
C GLY A 18 -8.29 10.48 -1.46
N ARG A 19 -7.11 9.89 -1.63
CA ARG A 19 -5.80 10.58 -1.50
C ARG A 19 -5.40 11.32 -2.76
N LEU A 20 -6.07 11.05 -3.89
CA LEU A 20 -5.91 11.76 -5.15
C LEU A 20 -7.14 12.60 -5.45
N LEU A 21 -6.92 13.75 -6.07
CA LEU A 21 -7.98 14.60 -6.64
C LEU A 21 -8.04 14.37 -8.15
N PRO A 22 -9.02 13.59 -8.67
CA PRO A 22 -9.04 13.19 -10.08
C PRO A 22 -9.11 14.39 -11.05
N SER A 23 -9.81 15.45 -10.66
CA SER A 23 -9.95 16.66 -11.45
C SER A 23 -8.64 17.41 -11.71
N PHE A 24 -7.63 17.21 -10.85
CA PHE A 24 -6.30 17.82 -10.98
C PHE A 24 -5.25 16.81 -11.44
N PHE A 25 -5.63 15.56 -11.69
CA PHE A 25 -4.70 14.52 -12.11
C PHE A 25 -4.50 14.57 -13.63
N PRO A 26 -3.26 14.42 -14.15
CA PRO A 26 -3.00 14.41 -15.58
C PRO A 26 -3.83 13.36 -16.31
N ARG A 27 -4.38 13.74 -17.47
CA ARG A 27 -5.09 12.82 -18.35
C ARG A 27 -4.08 12.11 -19.23
N ILE A 28 -3.52 11.03 -18.72
CA ILE A 28 -2.43 10.27 -19.35
C ILE A 28 -2.75 8.78 -19.47
N PHE A 29 -4.04 8.44 -19.34
CA PHE A 29 -4.51 7.07 -19.31
C PHE A 29 -5.21 6.68 -20.61
N GLY A 30 -5.63 5.42 -20.70
CA GLY A 30 -6.24 4.84 -21.89
C GLY A 30 -5.27 4.60 -23.04
N PRO A 31 -5.77 4.07 -24.17
CA PRO A 31 -4.94 3.76 -25.34
C PRO A 31 -4.36 5.01 -26.01
N GLY A 32 -5.03 6.16 -25.88
CA GLY A 32 -4.61 7.45 -26.42
C GLY A 32 -3.73 8.29 -25.49
N GLU A 33 -3.49 7.84 -24.26
CA GLU A 33 -2.77 8.58 -23.21
C GLU A 33 -3.35 9.98 -22.95
N ASP A 34 -4.67 10.12 -23.03
CA ASP A 34 -5.42 11.37 -22.91
C ASP A 34 -6.69 11.25 -22.04
N GLU A 35 -6.88 10.09 -21.40
CA GLU A 35 -8.03 9.81 -20.55
C GLU A 35 -7.73 10.11 -19.07
N PRO A 36 -8.75 10.48 -18.26
CA PRO A 36 -8.60 10.68 -16.82
C PRO A 36 -8.51 9.35 -16.04
N LEU A 37 -8.26 9.44 -14.73
CA LEU A 37 -8.44 8.31 -13.82
C LEU A 37 -9.92 7.90 -13.76
N SER A 38 -10.21 6.60 -13.90
CA SER A 38 -11.55 6.04 -13.71
C SER A 38 -11.79 5.64 -12.25
N SER A 39 -12.51 6.48 -11.51
CA SER A 39 -12.91 6.18 -10.12
C SER A 39 -13.88 4.99 -10.06
N GLU A 40 -14.80 4.87 -11.01
CA GLU A 40 -15.82 3.81 -11.03
C GLU A 40 -15.17 2.44 -11.19
N GLU A 41 -14.35 2.24 -12.24
CA GLU A 41 -13.64 0.97 -12.47
C GLU A 41 -12.71 0.63 -11.30
N THR A 42 -12.06 1.62 -10.69
CA THR A 42 -11.20 1.41 -9.52
C THR A 42 -12.00 0.82 -8.36
N MET A 43 -13.16 1.39 -8.06
CA MET A 43 -14.01 0.96 -6.96
C MET A 43 -14.58 -0.43 -7.21
N GLU A 44 -15.03 -0.72 -8.43
CA GLU A 44 -15.53 -2.05 -8.81
C GLU A 44 -14.47 -3.14 -8.65
N HIS A 45 -13.25 -2.90 -9.14
CA HIS A 45 -12.15 -3.85 -9.01
C HIS A 45 -11.73 -4.06 -7.55
N PHE A 46 -11.70 -3.00 -6.73
CA PHE A 46 -11.41 -3.15 -5.30
C PHE A 46 -12.52 -3.89 -4.55
N GLN A 47 -13.79 -3.67 -4.88
CA GLN A 47 -14.91 -4.45 -4.32
C GLN A 47 -14.77 -5.93 -4.68
N GLN A 48 -14.45 -6.24 -5.93
CA GLN A 48 -14.23 -7.61 -6.37
C GLN A 48 -13.06 -8.28 -5.62
N LEU A 49 -11.91 -7.61 -5.55
CA LEU A 49 -10.74 -8.11 -4.82
C LEU A 49 -11.04 -8.31 -3.32
N THR A 50 -11.81 -7.40 -2.73
CA THR A 50 -12.21 -7.49 -1.32
C THR A 50 -13.08 -8.72 -1.07
N ARG A 51 -14.04 -9.01 -1.96
CA ARG A 51 -14.84 -10.25 -1.90
C ARG A 51 -13.97 -11.50 -1.99
N GLU A 52 -13.02 -11.52 -2.93
CA GLU A 52 -12.09 -12.64 -3.12
C GLU A 52 -11.23 -12.88 -1.88
N ILE A 53 -10.67 -11.82 -1.30
CA ILE A 53 -9.86 -11.90 -0.08
C ILE A 53 -10.69 -12.42 1.10
N ASN A 54 -11.89 -11.88 1.32
CA ASN A 54 -12.75 -12.32 2.42
C ASN A 54 -13.20 -13.79 2.24
N HIS A 55 -13.49 -14.22 1.01
CA HIS A 55 -13.76 -15.61 0.71
C HIS A 55 -12.54 -16.52 0.99
N PHE A 56 -11.34 -16.12 0.56
CA PHE A 56 -10.11 -16.86 0.83
C PHE A 56 -9.80 -16.95 2.34
N LEU A 57 -10.04 -15.88 3.09
CA LEU A 57 -9.80 -15.85 4.54
C LEU A 57 -10.78 -16.72 5.33
N SER A 58 -12.05 -16.80 4.90
CA SER A 58 -13.07 -17.64 5.55
C SER A 58 -12.84 -19.14 5.31
N THR A 59 -12.42 -19.52 4.09
CA THR A 59 -12.15 -20.93 3.74
C THR A 59 -10.91 -21.48 4.47
N ASN A 60 -9.82 -20.71 4.57
CA ASN A 60 -8.58 -21.15 5.23
C ASN A 60 -8.65 -21.15 6.77
N GLN A 61 -9.49 -20.30 7.37
CA GLN A 61 -9.73 -20.32 8.82
C GLN A 61 -10.37 -21.64 9.30
N SER A 62 -11.24 -22.22 8.46
CA SER A 62 -11.90 -23.49 8.76
C SER A 62 -10.91 -24.67 8.86
N GLN A 63 -9.73 -24.56 8.25
CA GLN A 63 -8.68 -25.58 8.32
C GLN A 63 -7.68 -25.35 9.48
N SER A 64 -7.48 -24.10 9.89
CA SER A 64 -6.49 -23.73 10.92
C SER A 64 -6.96 -24.02 12.35
N SER A 65 -8.26 -24.21 12.56
CA SER A 65 -8.85 -24.53 13.87
C SER A 65 -8.69 -26.01 14.29
N ALA A 66 -8.22 -26.89 13.39
CA ALA A 66 -8.06 -28.32 13.68
C ALA A 66 -6.70 -28.71 14.29
N ASN A 67 -5.70 -27.79 14.33
CA ASN A 67 -4.34 -28.08 14.81
C ASN A 67 -3.93 -27.24 16.05
N GLY A 68 -4.84 -27.10 17.02
CA GLY A 68 -4.54 -26.43 18.29
C GLY A 68 -3.78 -27.33 19.27
N SER A 69 -2.45 -27.22 19.32
CA SER A 69 -1.67 -27.58 20.51
C SER A 69 -1.39 -26.33 21.34
N ALA A 70 -1.77 -26.40 22.61
CA ALA A 70 -1.76 -25.29 23.55
C ALA A 70 -0.35 -25.00 24.08
N HIS A 71 0.18 -23.79 23.84
CA HIS A 71 0.98 -23.07 24.84
C HIS A 71 0.98 -21.56 24.60
N SER A 72 0.57 -20.83 25.63
CA SER A 72 0.50 -19.37 25.72
C SER A 72 1.86 -18.78 26.08
N ASN A 73 2.20 -17.58 25.56
CA ASN A 73 2.38 -16.37 26.40
C ASN A 73 2.78 -15.10 25.60
N ASN A 74 1.82 -14.16 25.58
CA ASN A 74 1.90 -12.69 25.71
C ASN A 74 2.23 -11.73 24.53
N SER A 75 1.24 -10.84 24.29
CA SER A 75 1.27 -9.48 23.71
C SER A 75 1.47 -9.36 22.19
N ARG A 76 0.54 -8.84 21.35
CA ARG A 76 -0.61 -7.95 21.54
C ARG A 76 -1.50 -8.07 20.28
N VAL A 77 -2.82 -8.06 20.48
CA VAL A 77 -3.91 -8.00 19.49
C VAL A 77 -4.06 -9.25 18.59
N MET A 78 -4.50 -10.35 19.19
CA MET A 78 -5.34 -11.32 18.47
C MET A 78 -6.76 -10.72 18.38
N SER A 79 -7.00 -9.87 17.39
CA SER A 79 -8.38 -9.53 17.03
C SER A 79 -8.92 -10.69 16.21
N GLY A 80 -10.06 -11.25 16.61
CA GLY A 80 -10.89 -12.01 15.66
C GLY A 80 -11.05 -11.13 14.43
N LYS A 81 -10.51 -11.59 13.29
CA LYS A 81 -10.47 -10.76 12.08
C LYS A 81 -11.85 -10.79 11.46
N SER A 82 -12.59 -9.71 11.70
CA SER A 82 -13.76 -9.32 10.91
C SER A 82 -13.40 -9.27 9.42
N GLU A 83 -14.40 -9.43 8.56
CA GLU A 83 -14.25 -9.23 7.12
C GLU A 83 -13.52 -7.92 6.83
N MET A 84 -12.56 -7.96 5.90
CA MET A 84 -11.81 -6.77 5.52
C MET A 84 -12.72 -5.81 4.76
N SER A 85 -12.62 -4.52 5.10
CA SER A 85 -13.22 -3.46 4.29
C SER A 85 -12.42 -3.22 3.02
N MET A 86 -13.06 -2.60 2.03
CA MET A 86 -12.40 -2.22 0.78
C MET A 86 -11.24 -1.24 1.02
N GLU A 87 -11.42 -0.30 1.94
CA GLU A 87 -10.39 0.67 2.35
C GLU A 87 -9.20 -0.04 3.02
N GLU A 88 -9.44 -1.10 3.80
CA GLU A 88 -8.37 -1.88 4.40
C GLU A 88 -7.56 -2.64 3.34
N VAL A 89 -8.23 -3.20 2.34
CA VAL A 89 -7.57 -3.84 1.18
C VAL A 89 -6.75 -2.81 0.39
N ALA A 90 -7.33 -1.66 0.06
CA ALA A 90 -6.62 -0.57 -0.63
C ALA A 90 -5.42 -0.05 0.19
N MET A 91 -5.58 0.13 1.50
CA MET A 91 -4.49 0.50 2.39
C MET A 91 -3.38 -0.57 2.42
N GLY A 92 -3.73 -1.84 2.25
CA GLY A 92 -2.80 -2.95 2.08
C GLY A 92 -1.81 -2.72 0.94
N PHE A 93 -2.29 -2.23 -0.22
CA PHE A 93 -1.43 -1.90 -1.36
C PHE A 93 -0.40 -0.82 -0.99
N ILE A 94 -0.85 0.26 -0.34
CA ILE A 94 0.03 1.35 0.10
C ILE A 94 1.09 0.84 1.09
N ARG A 95 0.69 -0.03 2.04
CA ARG A 95 1.60 -0.60 3.03
C ARG A 95 2.67 -1.49 2.38
N VAL A 96 2.26 -2.37 1.46
CA VAL A 96 3.19 -3.23 0.72
C VAL A 96 4.14 -2.41 -0.13
N ALA A 97 3.64 -1.39 -0.84
CA ALA A 97 4.46 -0.48 -1.64
C ALA A 97 5.50 0.26 -0.78
N ASN A 98 5.08 0.81 0.37
CA ASN A 98 5.99 1.48 1.31
C ASN A 98 7.09 0.55 1.81
N GLU A 99 6.73 -0.68 2.20
CA GLU A 99 7.70 -1.66 2.67
C GLU A 99 8.68 -2.07 1.57
N ALA A 100 8.18 -2.30 0.34
CA ALA A 100 9.00 -2.61 -0.81
C ALA A 100 10.00 -1.48 -1.13
N MET A 101 9.62 -0.21 -0.95
CA MET A 101 10.52 0.94 -1.09
C MET A 101 11.51 1.07 0.07
N CYS A 102 11.11 0.77 1.31
CA CYS A 102 11.98 0.87 2.49
C CYS A 102 13.13 -0.14 2.46
N ARG A 103 12.87 -1.38 2.03
CA ARG A 103 13.85 -2.48 2.01
C ARG A 103 15.16 -2.13 1.31
N PRO A 104 15.17 -1.68 0.03
CA PRO A 104 16.41 -1.34 -0.65
C PRO A 104 17.10 -0.12 -0.05
N ILE A 105 16.36 0.90 0.42
CA ILE A 105 16.97 2.07 1.09
C ILE A 105 17.74 1.61 2.32
N ARG A 106 17.13 0.80 3.17
CA ARG A 106 17.75 0.27 4.38
C ARG A 106 18.97 -0.60 4.06
N ALA A 107 18.82 -1.53 3.12
CA ALA A 107 19.88 -2.45 2.74
C ALA A 107 21.11 -1.70 2.19
N LEU A 108 20.93 -0.75 1.27
CA LEU A 108 22.03 -0.01 0.66
C LEU A 108 22.73 0.93 1.65
N THR A 109 21.99 1.59 2.54
CA THR A 109 22.57 2.47 3.56
C THR A 109 23.36 1.67 4.59
N GLN A 110 22.80 0.56 5.10
CA GLN A 110 23.48 -0.29 6.08
C GLN A 110 24.68 -1.03 5.50
N ALA A 111 24.62 -1.45 4.23
CA ALA A 111 25.77 -2.05 3.53
C ALA A 111 26.98 -1.10 3.46
N LYS A 112 26.74 0.22 3.54
CA LYS A 112 27.79 1.24 3.62
C LYS A 112 28.24 1.54 5.07
N GLY A 113 27.73 0.82 6.06
CA GLY A 113 28.04 1.02 7.48
C GLY A 113 27.30 2.19 8.13
N HIS A 114 26.21 2.67 7.51
CA HIS A 114 25.46 3.82 7.99
C HIS A 114 24.11 3.44 8.59
N ASP A 115 23.68 4.17 9.61
CA ASP A 115 22.32 4.08 10.16
C ASP A 115 21.36 4.96 9.33
N THR A 116 20.26 4.38 8.86
CA THR A 116 19.22 5.10 8.12
C THR A 116 18.59 6.23 8.93
N SER A 117 18.48 6.09 10.25
CA SER A 117 17.82 7.08 11.11
C SER A 117 18.54 8.45 11.14
N GLN A 118 19.83 8.45 10.80
CA GLN A 118 20.69 9.64 10.80
C GLN A 118 20.65 10.42 9.47
N HIS A 119 19.78 10.02 8.53
CA HIS A 119 19.68 10.62 7.20
C HIS A 119 18.37 11.39 7.01
N VAL A 120 18.35 12.23 5.97
CA VAL A 120 17.16 12.92 5.47
C VAL A 120 16.63 12.16 4.25
N LEU A 121 15.33 11.88 4.21
CA LEU A 121 14.70 11.30 3.03
C LEU A 121 14.45 12.39 1.98
N ALA A 122 15.19 12.37 0.88
CA ALA A 122 14.89 13.22 -0.28
C ALA A 122 13.90 12.51 -1.21
N CYS A 123 12.76 13.16 -1.50
CA CYS A 123 11.71 12.62 -2.34
C CYS A 123 11.61 13.36 -3.67
N PHE A 124 11.45 12.58 -4.74
CA PHE A 124 11.32 13.05 -6.12
C PHE A 124 10.14 12.34 -6.80
N GLY A 125 9.72 12.87 -7.95
CA GLY A 125 8.65 12.30 -8.78
C GLY A 125 7.24 12.58 -8.25
N GLY A 126 6.24 12.39 -9.12
CA GLY A 126 4.84 12.79 -8.83
C GLY A 126 4.17 12.03 -7.68
N ALA A 127 4.65 10.82 -7.36
CA ALA A 127 4.13 10.02 -6.24
C ALA A 127 4.98 10.12 -4.96
N GLY A 128 6.19 10.68 -5.03
CA GLY A 128 7.15 10.65 -3.91
C GLY A 128 6.58 11.25 -2.62
N GLY A 129 5.94 12.42 -2.73
CA GLY A 129 5.31 13.09 -1.60
C GLY A 129 4.17 12.29 -0.94
N GLN A 130 3.48 11.42 -1.67
CA GLN A 130 2.37 10.62 -1.15
C GLN A 130 2.83 9.52 -0.17
N HIS A 131 4.06 9.04 -0.34
CA HIS A 131 4.64 7.95 0.46
C HIS A 131 5.67 8.44 1.49
N ALA A 132 6.18 9.66 1.32
CA ALA A 132 7.37 10.18 2.00
C ALA A 132 7.34 10.01 3.52
N CYS A 133 6.27 10.46 4.18
CA CYS A 133 6.19 10.41 5.66
C CYS A 133 6.18 8.97 6.18
N ALA A 134 5.45 8.06 5.53
CA ALA A 134 5.37 6.67 5.96
C ALA A 134 6.71 5.94 5.76
N ILE A 135 7.41 6.22 4.65
CA ILE A 135 8.74 5.68 4.38
C ILE A 135 9.76 6.22 5.39
N ALA A 136 9.76 7.53 5.64
CA ALA A 136 10.67 8.16 6.60
C ALA A 136 10.47 7.56 8.01
N GLN A 137 9.22 7.41 8.45
CA GLN A 137 8.88 6.78 9.72
C GLN A 137 9.39 5.34 9.80
N ALA A 138 9.17 4.52 8.76
CA ALA A 138 9.62 3.13 8.71
C ALA A 138 11.15 2.97 8.67
N LEU A 139 11.87 4.01 8.24
CA LEU A 139 13.33 4.07 8.21
C LEU A 139 13.95 4.76 9.43
N GLY A 140 13.12 5.27 10.36
CA GLY A 140 13.56 6.01 11.54
C GLY A 140 14.07 7.43 11.25
N MET A 141 13.80 7.95 10.05
CA MET A 141 14.23 9.29 9.63
C MET A 141 13.28 10.36 10.18
N LYS A 142 13.84 11.46 10.68
CA LYS A 142 13.07 12.56 11.28
C LYS A 142 12.71 13.68 10.31
N THR A 143 13.39 13.72 9.17
CA THR A 143 13.27 14.81 8.20
C THR A 143 13.05 14.27 6.80
N VAL A 144 12.07 14.86 6.12
CA VAL A 144 11.77 14.63 4.71
C VAL A 144 12.05 15.93 3.96
N PHE A 145 12.75 15.83 2.83
CA PHE A 145 12.94 16.92 1.88
C PHE A 145 12.18 16.61 0.58
N ILE A 146 11.19 17.45 0.24
CA ILE A 146 10.44 17.32 -1.01
C ILE A 146 11.07 18.24 -2.05
N HIS A 147 11.56 17.65 -3.14
CA HIS A 147 12.08 18.41 -4.27
C HIS A 147 10.94 19.05 -5.07
N LYS A 148 11.14 20.29 -5.53
CA LYS A 148 10.18 21.08 -6.30
C LYS A 148 10.43 20.97 -7.79
#